data_AF-A0A2D9Z194-F1
#
_entry.id   AF-A0A2D9Z194-F1
#
_cell.length_a   1.000
_cell.length_b   1.000
_cell.length_c   1.000
_cell.angle_alpha   90.00
_cell.angle_beta   90.00
_cell.angle_gamma   90.00
#
_symmetry.space_group_name_H-M   'P 1'
#
loop_
_entity.id
_entity.type
_entity.pdbx_description
1 polymer ?
#
loop_
_entity_poly.entity_id
_entity_poly.type
_entity_poly.pdbx_seq_one_letter_code
_entity_poly.pdbx_strand_id
1 'polypeptide(L)'
;MRKLLFLLFCVLQGQNTYQGQVLFDYSGTESGLFSSIAQDSISSGFSINQSNQDSSFFLMASITQQENNEFDLFLAALQDTVFPLQPRTWDIPGEGDEDNPLSLETLLIFMPGLDSSFVIEVFDAFTDTSSSDDTTDIFTDFFTNFSENLYLGLSGTVEIESVSDSSILGSFNTIMIKPAFYFPPHTIFINNGEFAFYDVDISVLENSIVNTVPKDFGLHKIYPNPFNSSATIDISITSSSINTSLYIVDIRGRIVEILFNGKLSAGHHLFYWNSNQTPSGVYFTVLNYGNSTETKKVMLVK
;
A
#
# COMPACT_ATOMS: atom_id res chain seq x y z
N MET A 1 -9.58 -20.23 26.57
CA MET A 1 -10.17 -19.30 25.57
C MET A 1 -9.55 -17.91 25.69
N ARG A 2 -8.22 -17.77 25.62
CA ARG A 2 -7.52 -16.48 25.81
C ARG A 2 -6.23 -16.33 25.00
N LYS A 3 -5.99 -17.20 24.01
CA LYS A 3 -4.75 -17.22 23.22
C LYS A 3 -4.93 -16.82 21.74
N LEU A 4 -6.16 -16.59 21.28
CA LEU A 4 -6.40 -15.96 19.96
C LEU A 4 -6.17 -14.42 20.00
N LEU A 5 -6.05 -13.83 21.19
CA LEU A 5 -5.96 -12.38 21.39
C LEU A 5 -4.53 -11.80 21.26
N PHE A 6 -3.52 -12.62 20.99
CA PHE A 6 -2.13 -12.14 20.96
C PHE A 6 -1.56 -11.93 19.56
N LEU A 7 -2.36 -12.12 18.50
CA LEU A 7 -1.89 -12.05 17.11
C LEU A 7 -1.79 -10.63 16.50
N LEU A 8 -2.07 -9.59 17.28
CA LEU A 8 -1.84 -8.19 16.88
C LEU A 8 -0.98 -7.40 17.88
N PHE A 9 -0.47 -8.06 18.92
CA PHE A 9 0.34 -7.42 19.95
C PHE A 9 1.74 -7.98 20.01
N CYS A 10 2.59 -7.53 19.09
CA CYS A 10 4.05 -7.55 19.28
C CYS A 10 4.70 -6.47 18.41
N VAL A 11 4.45 -5.21 18.75
CA VAL A 11 5.38 -4.11 18.40
C VAL A 11 6.66 -4.38 19.20
N LEU A 12 7.67 -5.05 18.62
CA LEU A 12 9.11 -4.97 19.02
C LEU A 12 10.10 -5.93 18.29
N GLN A 13 9.75 -6.64 17.23
CA GLN A 13 10.72 -7.41 16.41
C GLN A 13 10.42 -7.21 14.92
N GLY A 14 11.45 -7.25 14.07
CA GLY A 14 11.45 -6.77 12.68
C GLY A 14 10.20 -7.17 11.87
N GLN A 15 9.56 -6.16 11.28
CA GLN A 15 8.40 -6.27 10.43
C GLN A 15 8.79 -5.80 9.03
N ASN A 16 8.64 -6.68 8.04
CA ASN A 16 8.70 -6.28 6.64
C ASN A 16 7.26 -6.26 6.10
N THR A 17 6.86 -5.12 5.55
CA THR A 17 5.54 -4.94 4.94
C THR A 17 5.72 -4.85 3.44
N TYR A 18 5.10 -5.75 2.72
CA TYR A 18 5.12 -5.77 1.27
C TYR A 18 3.76 -5.34 0.72
N GLN A 19 3.73 -4.69 -0.44
CA GLN A 19 2.52 -4.36 -1.16
C GLN A 19 2.55 -5.07 -2.51
N GLY A 20 1.40 -5.55 -2.97
CA GLY A 20 1.38 -6.43 -4.12
C GLY A 20 0.01 -6.72 -4.69
N GLN A 21 0.00 -7.67 -5.60
CA GLN A 21 -1.20 -8.15 -6.26
C GLN A 21 -1.37 -9.65 -6.05
N VAL A 22 -2.63 -10.06 -6.00
CA VAL A 22 -3.09 -11.44 -6.02
C VAL A 22 -4.07 -11.56 -7.19
N LEU A 23 -3.86 -12.58 -8.03
CA LEU A 23 -4.64 -12.83 -9.23
C LEU A 23 -5.03 -14.31 -9.26
N PHE A 24 -6.32 -14.60 -9.41
CA PHE A 24 -6.78 -15.97 -9.64
C PHE A 24 -8.16 -16.01 -10.30
N ASP A 25 -8.38 -17.06 -11.07
CA ASP A 25 -9.72 -17.47 -11.48
C ASP A 25 -10.24 -18.55 -10.52
N TYR A 26 -11.52 -18.46 -10.15
CA TYR A 26 -12.20 -19.51 -9.41
C TYR A 26 -13.38 -20.06 -10.20
N SER A 27 -13.65 -21.35 -10.02
CA SER A 27 -14.76 -22.04 -10.68
C SER A 27 -15.38 -23.09 -9.77
N GLY A 28 -16.63 -23.49 -9.98
CA GLY A 28 -17.29 -24.51 -9.16
C GLY A 28 -18.78 -24.22 -9.00
N THR A 29 -19.24 -24.13 -7.76
CA THR A 29 -20.60 -23.66 -7.45
C THR A 29 -20.80 -22.21 -7.88
N GLU A 30 -19.73 -21.42 -7.80
CA GLU A 30 -19.62 -20.05 -8.30
C GLU A 30 -18.34 -19.94 -9.11
N SER A 31 -18.34 -19.06 -10.11
CA SER A 31 -17.17 -18.80 -10.95
C SER A 31 -16.97 -17.30 -11.09
N GLY A 32 -15.72 -16.87 -11.11
CA GLY A 32 -15.36 -15.46 -11.22
C GLY A 32 -13.85 -15.26 -11.34
N LEU A 33 -13.46 -14.00 -11.43
CA LEU A 33 -12.08 -13.54 -11.50
C LEU A 33 -11.82 -12.65 -10.28
N PHE A 34 -10.73 -12.93 -9.58
CA PHE A 34 -10.20 -12.08 -8.53
C PHE A 34 -8.93 -11.40 -9.03
N SER A 35 -8.90 -10.07 -9.03
CA SER A 35 -7.73 -9.30 -9.47
C SER A 35 -7.52 -8.08 -8.59
N SER A 36 -6.53 -8.14 -7.70
CA SER A 36 -6.22 -7.04 -6.79
C SER A 36 -5.20 -6.07 -7.39
N ILE A 37 -5.39 -5.63 -8.64
CA ILE A 37 -4.47 -4.66 -9.27
C ILE A 37 -4.53 -3.33 -8.52
N ALA A 38 -3.37 -2.76 -8.19
CA ALA A 38 -3.27 -1.44 -7.58
C ALA A 38 -3.86 -0.38 -8.53
N GLN A 39 -5.02 0.18 -8.17
CA GLN A 39 -5.56 1.40 -8.77
C GLN A 39 -5.13 2.60 -7.92
N ASP A 40 -4.93 3.75 -8.57
CA ASP A 40 -4.23 5.00 -8.17
C ASP A 40 -4.44 5.58 -6.75
N SER A 41 -5.19 4.94 -5.84
CA SER A 41 -5.33 5.35 -4.43
C SER A 41 -5.71 4.24 -3.45
N ILE A 42 -5.79 2.95 -3.85
CA ILE A 42 -6.21 1.85 -2.96
C ILE A 42 -5.09 0.82 -2.89
N SER A 43 -4.53 0.59 -1.69
CA SER A 43 -3.61 -0.53 -1.44
C SER A 43 -4.39 -1.83 -1.61
N SER A 44 -4.12 -2.55 -2.69
CA SER A 44 -4.94 -3.68 -3.13
C SER A 44 -4.51 -5.01 -2.50
N GLY A 45 -3.32 -5.08 -1.91
CA GLY A 45 -2.94 -6.20 -1.05
C GLY A 45 -1.66 -5.92 -0.27
N PHE A 46 -1.60 -6.41 0.96
CA PHE A 46 -0.44 -6.30 1.85
C PHE A 46 0.01 -7.70 2.28
N SER A 47 1.31 -7.84 2.51
CA SER A 47 1.81 -8.97 3.29
C SER A 47 2.69 -8.51 4.43
N ILE A 48 2.56 -9.19 5.57
CA ILE A 48 3.29 -8.91 6.80
C ILE A 48 4.08 -10.15 7.14
N ASN A 49 5.39 -10.00 7.24
CA ASN A 49 6.28 -11.01 7.81
C ASN A 49 6.73 -10.58 9.21
N GLN A 50 6.35 -11.36 10.23
CA GLN A 50 6.68 -11.09 11.63
C GLN A 50 7.35 -12.30 12.27
N SER A 51 8.39 -12.05 13.06
CA SER A 51 9.00 -13.06 13.94
C SER A 51 8.55 -12.86 15.39
N ASN A 52 8.13 -13.95 16.03
CA ASN A 52 8.01 -14.10 17.47
C ASN A 52 9.09 -15.09 17.95
N GLN A 53 9.39 -15.10 19.25
CA GLN A 53 10.55 -15.76 19.88
C GLN A 53 10.93 -17.15 19.34
N ASP A 54 9.97 -17.96 18.86
CA ASP A 54 10.17 -19.29 18.26
C ASP A 54 9.39 -19.55 16.94
N SER A 55 8.73 -18.55 16.32
CA SER A 55 7.92 -18.76 15.09
C SER A 55 7.86 -17.50 14.22
N SER A 56 7.85 -17.70 12.90
CA SER A 56 7.62 -16.68 11.87
C SER A 56 6.19 -16.79 11.33
N PHE A 57 5.55 -15.67 11.03
CA PHE A 57 4.24 -15.63 10.39
C PHE A 57 4.33 -14.81 9.11
N PHE A 58 3.77 -15.33 8.03
CA PHE A 58 3.54 -14.63 6.79
C PHE A 58 2.04 -14.52 6.55
N LEU A 59 1.50 -13.32 6.72
CA LEU A 59 0.11 -13.00 6.41
C LEU A 59 0.08 -12.29 5.07
N MET A 60 -0.81 -12.69 4.16
CA MET A 60 -1.16 -11.94 2.96
C MET A 60 -2.66 -11.67 2.93
N ALA A 61 -3.05 -10.46 2.58
CA ALA A 61 -4.44 -10.09 2.37
C ALA A 61 -4.55 -9.18 1.15
N SER A 62 -5.63 -9.32 0.38
CA SER A 62 -5.89 -8.55 -0.84
C SER A 62 -7.37 -8.33 -1.07
N ILE A 63 -7.72 -7.21 -1.70
CA ILE A 63 -9.09 -6.85 -2.04
C ILE A 63 -9.23 -6.51 -3.51
N THR A 64 -10.41 -6.77 -4.06
CA THR A 64 -10.78 -6.30 -5.40
C THR A 64 -12.18 -5.70 -5.37
N GLN A 65 -12.37 -4.60 -6.09
CA GLN A 65 -13.68 -3.96 -6.22
C GLN A 65 -14.44 -4.63 -7.37
N GLN A 66 -15.66 -5.08 -7.09
CA GLN A 66 -16.60 -5.65 -8.04
C GLN A 66 -17.64 -4.60 -8.49
N GLU A 67 -18.54 -4.99 -9.40
CA GLU A 67 -19.67 -4.16 -9.80
C GLU A 67 -20.57 -3.82 -8.59
N ASN A 68 -21.33 -2.72 -8.67
CA ASN A 68 -22.27 -2.28 -7.62
C ASN A 68 -21.67 -1.93 -6.25
N ASN A 69 -20.38 -1.59 -6.17
CA ASN A 69 -19.69 -1.21 -4.92
C ASN A 69 -19.57 -2.36 -3.90
N GLU A 70 -19.61 -3.59 -4.40
CA GLU A 70 -19.21 -4.79 -3.66
C GLU A 70 -17.71 -5.02 -3.81
N PHE A 71 -17.14 -5.77 -2.87
CA PHE A 71 -15.71 -6.05 -2.79
C PHE A 71 -15.48 -7.51 -2.48
N ASP A 72 -14.45 -8.13 -3.05
CA ASP A 72 -14.01 -9.45 -2.62
C ASP A 72 -12.76 -9.31 -1.76
N LEU A 73 -12.65 -10.13 -0.71
CA LEU A 73 -11.49 -10.24 0.15
C LEU A 73 -10.86 -11.62 0.01
N PHE A 74 -9.53 -11.64 -0.13
CA PHE A 74 -8.72 -12.84 -0.02
C PHE A 74 -7.71 -12.65 1.12
N LEU A 75 -7.54 -13.67 1.95
CA LEU A 75 -6.59 -13.70 3.06
C LEU A 75 -5.93 -15.07 3.14
N ALA A 76 -4.61 -15.09 3.33
CA ALA A 76 -3.89 -16.30 3.67
C ALA A 76 -2.90 -16.04 4.81
N ALA A 77 -2.91 -16.93 5.79
CA ALA A 77 -1.97 -16.93 6.89
C ALA A 77 -1.11 -18.19 6.82
N LEU A 78 0.21 -18.00 6.77
CA LEU A 78 1.22 -19.06 6.80
C LEU A 78 2.04 -18.92 8.09
N GLN A 79 2.26 -20.01 8.80
CA GLN A 79 3.14 -20.09 9.95
C GLN A 79 4.38 -20.90 9.60
N ASP A 80 5.54 -20.43 10.03
CA ASP A 80 6.83 -21.10 9.87
C ASP A 80 7.65 -21.02 11.18
N THR A 81 8.72 -21.79 11.27
CA THR A 81 9.71 -21.75 12.35
C THR A 81 11.03 -21.09 11.91
N VAL A 82 11.20 -20.85 10.61
CA VAL A 82 12.43 -20.28 10.02
C VAL A 82 12.23 -18.80 9.67
N PHE A 83 13.18 -17.95 10.09
CA PHE A 83 13.25 -16.54 9.71
C PHE A 83 14.66 -16.19 9.18
N PRO A 84 14.80 -15.42 8.09
CA PRO A 84 13.75 -14.87 7.22
C PRO A 84 13.07 -15.95 6.37
N LEU A 85 11.86 -15.64 5.86
CA LEU A 85 11.06 -16.54 5.02
C LEU A 85 11.89 -17.10 3.86
N GLN A 86 11.77 -18.39 3.60
CA GLN A 86 12.46 -19.08 2.50
C GLN A 86 11.45 -19.63 1.50
N PRO A 87 11.83 -19.81 0.22
CA PRO A 87 11.02 -20.54 -0.74
C PRO A 87 10.66 -21.94 -0.24
N ARG A 88 9.37 -22.24 -0.19
CA ARG A 88 8.82 -23.50 0.34
C ARG A 88 7.40 -23.71 -0.18
N THR A 89 6.94 -24.95 -0.16
CA THR A 89 5.54 -25.33 -0.38
C THR A 89 4.88 -25.68 0.96
N TRP A 90 3.67 -25.17 1.16
CA TRP A 90 2.78 -25.48 2.28
C TRP A 90 1.55 -26.20 1.77
N ASP A 91 1.08 -27.21 2.50
CA ASP A 91 -0.20 -27.85 2.26
C ASP A 91 -1.35 -27.01 2.85
N ILE A 92 -2.56 -27.18 2.29
CA ILE A 92 -3.78 -26.51 2.71
C ILE A 92 -4.83 -27.56 3.14
N PRO A 93 -5.43 -27.45 4.33
CA PRO A 93 -4.87 -26.75 5.47
C PRO A 93 -3.51 -27.37 5.84
N GLY A 94 -2.65 -26.58 6.46
CA GLY A 94 -1.34 -27.07 6.88
C GLY A 94 -1.44 -28.13 7.99
N GLU A 95 -0.32 -28.82 8.28
CA GLU A 95 -0.30 -29.74 9.41
C GLU A 95 -0.68 -29.00 10.70
N GLY A 96 -1.48 -29.65 11.53
CA GLY A 96 -1.96 -29.12 12.79
C GLY A 96 -1.76 -30.17 13.87
N ASP A 97 -1.51 -29.71 15.09
CA ASP A 97 -1.46 -30.53 16.28
C ASP A 97 -2.89 -30.98 16.61
N GLU A 98 -3.11 -32.30 16.67
CA GLU A 98 -4.41 -32.88 17.00
C GLU A 98 -4.90 -32.43 18.40
N ASP A 99 -3.98 -32.13 19.31
CA ASP A 99 -4.27 -31.63 20.66
C ASP A 99 -4.44 -30.09 20.70
N ASN A 100 -4.10 -29.40 19.61
CA ASN A 100 -4.26 -27.96 19.45
C ASN A 100 -4.81 -27.62 18.05
N PRO A 101 -6.15 -27.65 17.86
CA PRO A 101 -6.80 -27.43 16.55
C PRO A 101 -6.61 -26.01 15.97
N LEU A 102 -5.87 -25.15 16.67
CA LEU A 102 -5.53 -23.79 16.26
C LEU A 102 -4.08 -23.66 15.76
N SER A 103 -3.29 -24.73 15.70
CA SER A 103 -1.89 -24.68 15.26
C SER A 103 -1.73 -24.84 13.74
N LEU A 104 -2.74 -24.44 12.96
CA LEU A 104 -2.71 -24.63 11.51
C LEU A 104 -1.52 -23.89 10.90
N GLU A 105 -0.64 -24.63 10.21
CA GLU A 105 0.48 -24.03 9.48
C GLU A 105 0.01 -23.14 8.32
N THR A 106 -1.17 -23.42 7.76
CA THR A 106 -1.72 -22.70 6.61
C THR A 106 -3.22 -22.56 6.72
N LEU A 107 -3.72 -21.34 6.53
CA LEU A 107 -5.14 -21.02 6.45
C LEU A 107 -5.40 -20.08 5.28
N LEU A 108 -6.28 -20.46 4.36
CA LEU A 108 -6.76 -19.60 3.27
C LEU A 108 -8.25 -19.30 3.44
N ILE A 109 -8.58 -18.03 3.26
CA ILE A 109 -9.91 -17.46 3.38
C ILE A 109 -10.21 -16.65 2.11
N PHE A 110 -11.37 -16.89 1.53
CA PHE A 110 -11.91 -16.09 0.44
C PHE A 110 -13.35 -15.69 0.74
N MET A 111 -13.69 -14.42 0.50
CA MET A 111 -15.02 -13.87 0.74
C MET A 111 -15.42 -12.95 -0.41
N PRO A 112 -16.24 -13.43 -1.35
CA PRO A 112 -16.79 -12.59 -2.39
C PRO A 112 -18.00 -11.77 -1.91
N GLY A 113 -18.24 -10.61 -2.53
CA GLY A 113 -19.48 -9.84 -2.36
C GLY A 113 -19.64 -9.14 -1.01
N LEU A 114 -18.57 -8.59 -0.45
CA LEU A 114 -18.57 -7.80 0.78
C LEU A 114 -18.96 -6.34 0.51
N ASP A 115 -19.55 -5.68 1.52
CA ASP A 115 -19.83 -4.24 1.46
C ASP A 115 -18.55 -3.41 1.62
N SER A 116 -18.45 -2.32 0.85
CA SER A 116 -17.38 -1.32 0.92
C SER A 116 -17.03 -0.81 2.33
N SER A 117 -18.03 -0.58 3.18
CA SER A 117 -17.86 -0.05 4.53
C SER A 117 -17.11 -1.03 5.44
N PHE A 118 -17.40 -2.32 5.27
CA PHE A 118 -16.75 -3.40 6.02
C PHE A 118 -15.32 -3.63 5.58
N VAL A 119 -15.04 -3.61 4.27
CA VAL A 119 -13.68 -3.81 3.76
C VAL A 119 -12.72 -2.74 4.26
N ILE A 120 -13.18 -1.49 4.36
CA ILE A 120 -12.41 -0.40 4.96
C ILE A 120 -12.11 -0.67 6.43
N GLU A 121 -13.10 -1.10 7.21
CA GLU A 121 -12.93 -1.43 8.64
C GLU A 121 -11.95 -2.58 8.86
N VAL A 122 -12.02 -3.64 8.05
CA VAL A 122 -11.08 -4.77 8.10
C VAL A 122 -9.65 -4.31 7.79
N PHE A 123 -9.47 -3.47 6.77
CA PHE A 123 -8.15 -2.94 6.42
C PHE A 123 -7.60 -1.98 7.47
N ASP A 124 -8.43 -1.09 8.00
CA ASP A 124 -8.05 -0.22 9.11
C ASP A 124 -7.65 -1.08 10.33
N ALA A 125 -8.36 -2.16 10.64
CA ALA A 125 -7.99 -3.07 11.73
C ALA A 125 -6.63 -3.79 11.51
N PHE A 126 -6.25 -4.07 10.26
CA PHE A 126 -4.96 -4.69 9.94
C PHE A 126 -3.80 -3.68 9.83
N THR A 127 -4.10 -2.40 9.59
CA THR A 127 -3.09 -1.36 9.30
C THR A 127 -2.95 -0.31 10.41
N ASP A 128 -3.97 -0.15 11.26
CA ASP A 128 -3.95 0.76 12.40
C ASP A 128 -3.16 0.16 13.56
N THR A 129 -1.96 0.68 13.75
CA THR A 129 -1.04 0.33 14.84
C THR A 129 -1.26 1.16 16.10
N SER A 130 -2.25 2.08 16.11
CA SER A 130 -2.43 3.10 17.14
C SER A 130 -3.48 2.74 18.21
N SER A 131 -4.41 1.81 17.93
CA SER A 131 -5.49 1.46 18.85
C SER A 131 -5.39 0.02 19.35
N SER A 132 -5.17 -0.11 20.65
CA SER A 132 -4.92 -1.38 21.33
C SER A 132 -6.17 -2.17 21.75
N ASP A 133 -7.37 -1.59 21.74
CA ASP A 133 -8.44 -2.14 22.58
C ASP A 133 -9.72 -2.67 21.87
N ASP A 134 -9.91 -2.50 20.55
CA ASP A 134 -11.19 -2.85 19.88
C ASP A 134 -11.09 -3.85 18.69
N THR A 135 -9.93 -4.48 18.45
CA THR A 135 -9.81 -5.43 17.32
C THR A 135 -10.64 -6.71 17.52
N THR A 136 -10.94 -7.07 18.76
CA THR A 136 -11.58 -8.35 19.11
C THR A 136 -13.06 -8.41 18.80
N ASP A 137 -13.73 -7.25 18.82
CA ASP A 137 -15.15 -7.14 18.49
C ASP A 137 -15.33 -7.18 16.98
N ILE A 138 -14.44 -6.54 16.22
CA ILE A 138 -14.39 -6.62 14.74
C ILE A 138 -14.19 -8.06 14.27
N PHE A 139 -13.26 -8.83 14.87
CA PHE A 139 -13.09 -10.25 14.52
C PHE A 139 -14.29 -11.10 14.94
N THR A 140 -14.94 -10.80 16.05
CA THR A 140 -16.14 -11.53 16.46
C THR A 140 -17.27 -11.29 15.45
N ASP A 141 -17.49 -10.03 15.07
CA ASP A 141 -18.47 -9.64 14.05
C ASP A 141 -18.12 -10.20 12.67
N PHE A 142 -16.84 -10.29 12.33
CA PHE A 142 -16.32 -10.97 11.13
C PHE A 142 -16.76 -12.44 11.09
N PHE A 143 -16.62 -13.19 12.18
CA PHE A 143 -16.99 -14.61 12.21
C PHE A 143 -18.50 -14.84 12.34
N THR A 144 -19.25 -13.93 12.96
CA THR A 144 -20.69 -14.09 13.15
C THR A 144 -21.53 -13.59 11.99
N ASN A 145 -21.13 -12.52 11.30
CA ASN A 145 -21.93 -11.89 10.24
C ASN A 145 -21.60 -12.38 8.84
N PHE A 146 -20.44 -13.02 8.61
CA PHE A 146 -19.95 -13.36 7.27
C PHE A 146 -19.85 -14.86 6.99
N SER A 147 -20.46 -15.71 7.82
CA SER A 147 -20.46 -17.17 7.61
C SER A 147 -21.05 -17.60 6.26
N GLU A 148 -21.89 -16.77 5.64
CA GLU A 148 -22.57 -17.08 4.37
C GLU A 148 -21.69 -16.88 3.12
N ASN A 149 -20.73 -15.94 3.17
CA ASN A 149 -19.82 -15.64 2.05
C ASN A 149 -18.41 -16.18 2.27
N LEU A 150 -18.12 -16.72 3.45
CA LEU A 150 -16.84 -17.32 3.78
C LEU A 150 -16.59 -18.62 3.01
N TYR A 151 -15.48 -18.68 2.29
CA TYR A 151 -14.86 -19.90 1.77
C TYR A 151 -13.55 -20.17 2.51
N LEU A 152 -13.38 -21.42 2.97
CA LEU A 152 -12.18 -21.89 3.65
C LEU A 152 -11.42 -22.89 2.76
N GLY A 153 -10.11 -22.72 2.64
CA GLY A 153 -9.24 -23.68 1.96
C GLY A 153 -9.26 -25.05 2.65
N LEU A 154 -9.72 -26.06 1.92
CA LEU A 154 -9.88 -27.43 2.41
C LEU A 154 -8.77 -28.38 1.93
N SER A 155 -8.26 -28.13 0.74
CA SER A 155 -7.23 -28.94 0.11
C SER A 155 -6.43 -28.09 -0.85
N GLY A 156 -5.14 -28.38 -1.04
CA GLY A 156 -4.31 -27.68 -2.01
C GLY A 156 -2.92 -27.37 -1.48
N THR A 157 -2.22 -26.49 -2.19
CA THR A 157 -0.88 -26.04 -1.82
C THR A 157 -0.71 -24.54 -2.03
N VAL A 158 0.11 -23.92 -1.20
CA VAL A 158 0.71 -22.60 -1.44
C VAL A 158 2.20 -22.81 -1.65
N GLU A 159 2.74 -22.32 -2.75
CA GLU A 159 4.17 -22.36 -3.07
C GLU A 159 4.72 -20.95 -3.09
N ILE A 160 5.67 -20.66 -2.21
CA ILE A 160 6.52 -19.47 -2.34
C ILE A 160 7.70 -19.86 -3.21
N GLU A 161 7.71 -19.34 -4.43
CA GLU A 161 8.68 -19.68 -5.48
C GLU A 161 9.98 -18.90 -5.31
N SER A 162 9.88 -17.62 -4.94
CA SER A 162 11.05 -16.78 -4.72
C SER A 162 10.83 -15.80 -3.58
N VAL A 163 11.83 -15.72 -2.71
CA VAL A 163 11.95 -14.70 -1.67
C VAL A 163 13.27 -13.98 -1.93
N SER A 164 13.20 -12.68 -2.14
CA SER A 164 14.34 -11.79 -2.23
C SER A 164 14.25 -10.72 -1.15
N ASP A 165 15.27 -9.87 -1.04
CA ASP A 165 15.27 -8.75 -0.11
C ASP A 165 14.09 -7.78 -0.38
N SER A 166 13.61 -7.70 -1.62
CA SER A 166 12.58 -6.73 -2.05
C SER A 166 11.34 -7.35 -2.67
N SER A 167 11.20 -8.67 -2.72
CA SER A 167 10.05 -9.32 -3.34
C SER A 167 9.74 -10.70 -2.80
N ILE A 168 8.46 -11.03 -2.73
CA ILE A 168 7.93 -12.35 -2.43
C ILE A 168 6.97 -12.72 -3.55
N LEU A 169 7.31 -13.77 -4.30
CA LEU A 169 6.50 -14.29 -5.39
C LEU A 169 6.11 -15.73 -5.09
N GLY A 170 4.90 -16.09 -5.48
CA GLY A 170 4.46 -17.47 -5.37
C GLY A 170 3.12 -17.71 -6.04
N SER A 171 2.69 -18.96 -5.93
CA SER A 171 1.45 -19.44 -6.49
C SER A 171 0.71 -20.33 -5.50
N PHE A 172 -0.57 -20.56 -5.74
CA PHE A 172 -1.37 -21.46 -4.94
C PHE A 172 -2.45 -22.14 -5.77
N ASN A 173 -2.79 -23.34 -5.35
CA ASN A 173 -3.90 -24.12 -5.88
C ASN A 173 -4.72 -24.57 -4.70
N THR A 174 -6.04 -24.34 -4.71
CA THR A 174 -6.87 -24.74 -3.57
C THR A 174 -8.29 -25.09 -3.97
N ILE A 175 -8.85 -26.06 -3.25
CA ILE A 175 -10.27 -26.34 -3.18
C ILE A 175 -10.78 -25.64 -1.92
N MET A 176 -11.72 -24.71 -2.07
CA MET A 176 -12.32 -24.01 -0.94
C MET A 176 -13.78 -24.41 -0.77
N ILE A 177 -14.25 -24.42 0.48
CA ILE A 177 -15.61 -24.81 0.84
C ILE A 177 -16.28 -23.75 1.71
N LYS A 178 -17.59 -23.54 1.53
CA LYS A 178 -18.38 -22.78 2.52
C LYS A 178 -18.55 -23.61 3.80
N PRO A 179 -18.21 -23.07 4.99
CA PRO A 179 -18.37 -23.81 6.25
C PRO A 179 -19.84 -24.00 6.62
N ALA A 180 -20.74 -23.14 6.12
CA ALA A 180 -22.18 -23.34 6.26
C ALA A 180 -22.61 -24.64 5.54
N PHE A 181 -23.44 -25.44 6.21
CA PHE A 181 -23.83 -26.75 5.73
C PHE A 181 -24.84 -26.64 4.58
N TYR A 182 -24.34 -26.76 3.34
CA TYR A 182 -25.16 -26.86 2.12
C TYR A 182 -25.11 -28.26 1.53
N PHE A 183 -26.21 -28.69 0.88
CA PHE A 183 -26.25 -29.95 0.13
C PHE A 183 -26.83 -29.72 -1.28
N PRO A 184 -26.04 -29.88 -2.36
CA PRO A 184 -24.61 -30.24 -2.38
C PRO A 184 -23.72 -29.18 -1.73
N PRO A 185 -22.52 -29.54 -1.24
CA PRO A 185 -21.59 -28.57 -0.64
C PRO A 185 -21.22 -27.49 -1.68
N HIS A 186 -21.13 -26.25 -1.21
CA HIS A 186 -20.66 -25.15 -2.02
C HIS A 186 -19.14 -25.19 -2.05
N THR A 187 -18.58 -25.44 -3.23
CA THR A 187 -17.15 -25.62 -3.43
C THR A 187 -16.68 -24.78 -4.61
N ILE A 188 -15.55 -24.11 -4.43
CA ILE A 188 -14.83 -23.43 -5.51
C ILE A 188 -13.43 -24.02 -5.64
N PHE A 189 -12.92 -23.98 -6.85
CA PHE A 189 -11.62 -24.45 -7.26
C PHE A 189 -10.83 -23.25 -7.77
N ILE A 190 -9.68 -23.00 -7.15
CA ILE A 190 -8.69 -22.03 -7.62
C ILE A 190 -7.50 -22.82 -8.12
N ASN A 191 -7.22 -22.68 -9.42
CA ASN A 191 -6.04 -23.26 -10.06
C ASN A 191 -5.17 -22.12 -10.55
N ASN A 192 -3.86 -22.22 -10.33
CA ASN A 192 -2.89 -21.22 -10.76
C ASN A 192 -3.17 -19.82 -10.20
N GLY A 193 -3.56 -19.73 -8.93
CA GLY A 193 -3.57 -18.44 -8.25
C GLY A 193 -2.14 -17.94 -8.09
N GLU A 194 -1.89 -16.69 -8.39
CA GLU A 194 -0.57 -16.07 -8.34
C GLU A 194 -0.58 -14.90 -7.37
N PHE A 195 0.49 -14.74 -6.60
CA PHE A 195 0.72 -13.56 -5.79
C PHE A 195 2.13 -13.02 -6.00
N ALA A 196 2.21 -11.70 -6.08
CA ALA A 196 3.45 -10.97 -6.24
C ALA A 196 3.45 -9.76 -5.31
N PHE A 197 4.23 -9.85 -4.24
CA PHE A 197 4.43 -8.79 -3.28
C PHE A 197 5.83 -8.21 -3.43
N TYR A 198 5.93 -6.90 -3.37
CA TYR A 198 7.20 -6.17 -3.42
C TYR A 198 7.34 -5.40 -2.12
N ASP A 199 8.56 -5.34 -1.61
CA ASP A 199 8.82 -4.64 -0.35
C ASP A 199 8.37 -3.21 -0.55
N VAL A 200 7.55 -2.73 0.38
CA VAL A 200 7.32 -1.31 0.47
C VAL A 200 8.58 -0.77 1.09
N ASP A 201 9.58 -0.53 0.25
CA ASP A 201 10.45 0.59 0.49
C ASP A 201 9.48 1.74 0.74
N ILE A 202 9.36 2.15 2.01
CA ILE A 202 8.81 3.47 2.31
C ILE A 202 9.53 4.31 1.29
N SER A 203 8.78 4.93 0.39
CA SER A 203 9.37 5.92 -0.46
C SER A 203 9.81 7.04 0.50
N VAL A 204 10.98 6.90 1.14
CA VAL A 204 12.01 7.92 0.96
C VAL A 204 11.90 8.15 -0.52
N LEU A 205 11.41 9.31 -0.92
CA LEU A 205 11.37 9.71 -2.31
C LEU A 205 12.79 9.55 -2.86
N GLU A 206 13.18 8.34 -3.26
CA GLU A 206 14.01 8.11 -4.41
C GLU A 206 13.10 8.55 -5.53
N ASN A 207 13.13 9.87 -5.71
CA ASN A 207 12.87 10.51 -6.96
C ASN A 207 13.73 9.72 -7.94
N SER A 208 13.15 8.68 -8.54
CA SER A 208 13.67 8.08 -9.74
C SER A 208 13.68 9.25 -10.69
N ILE A 209 14.83 9.93 -10.75
CA ILE A 209 15.14 10.90 -11.76
C ILE A 209 15.20 10.03 -13.00
N VAL A 210 14.04 9.75 -13.58
CA VAL A 210 13.96 9.53 -14.99
C VAL A 210 14.62 10.79 -15.53
N ASN A 211 15.88 10.66 -15.95
CA ASN A 211 16.63 11.70 -16.65
C ASN A 211 16.01 11.89 -18.05
N THR A 212 14.68 11.91 -18.14
CA THR A 212 13.99 12.66 -19.17
C THR A 212 14.26 14.11 -18.85
N VAL A 213 15.33 14.64 -19.46
CA VAL A 213 15.53 16.08 -19.54
C VAL A 213 14.19 16.67 -20.01
N PRO A 214 13.56 17.55 -19.21
CA PRO A 214 12.32 18.19 -19.59
C PRO A 214 12.48 18.82 -20.99
N LYS A 215 11.51 18.62 -21.87
CA LYS A 215 11.55 19.23 -23.21
C LYS A 215 11.46 20.75 -23.12
N ASP A 216 10.77 21.25 -22.09
CA ASP A 216 10.50 22.66 -21.84
C ASP A 216 10.90 23.06 -20.40
N PHE A 217 11.41 24.28 -20.25
CA PHE A 217 11.66 24.87 -18.94
C PHE A 217 10.35 25.49 -18.46
N GLY A 218 10.10 25.49 -17.16
CA GLY A 218 8.83 26.04 -16.67
C GLY A 218 8.76 26.13 -15.16
N LEU A 219 7.94 27.06 -14.70
CA LEU A 219 7.50 27.18 -13.32
C LEU A 219 6.14 26.48 -13.21
N HIS A 220 6.08 25.33 -12.54
CA HIS A 220 4.90 24.45 -12.47
C HIS A 220 3.99 24.82 -11.32
N LYS A 221 3.77 23.93 -10.35
CA LYS A 221 2.85 24.16 -9.24
C LYS A 221 3.58 24.83 -8.09
N ILE A 222 2.89 25.74 -7.42
CA ILE A 222 3.25 26.22 -6.10
C ILE A 222 2.18 25.65 -5.17
N TYR A 223 2.56 24.75 -4.27
CA TYR A 223 1.62 24.03 -3.43
C TYR A 223 2.09 23.95 -1.97
N PRO A 224 1.15 24.08 -1.00
CA PRO A 224 -0.22 24.53 -1.21
C PRO A 224 -0.28 25.98 -1.76
N ASN A 225 -1.39 26.41 -2.36
CA ASN A 225 -1.63 27.82 -2.76
C ASN A 225 -3.15 28.06 -2.82
N PRO A 226 -3.75 28.78 -1.85
CA PRO A 226 -3.09 29.54 -0.79
C PRO A 226 -2.33 28.65 0.22
N PHE A 227 -1.24 29.17 0.80
CA PHE A 227 -0.42 28.43 1.76
C PHE A 227 -0.30 29.14 3.11
N ASN A 228 -0.09 28.35 4.16
CA ASN A 228 0.26 28.84 5.49
C ASN A 228 1.69 28.41 5.85
N SER A 229 2.51 29.36 6.27
CA SER A 229 3.92 29.22 6.71
C SER A 229 4.93 28.75 5.66
N SER A 230 4.59 27.79 4.78
CA SER A 230 5.49 27.35 3.72
C SER A 230 4.82 26.79 2.47
N ALA A 231 5.49 26.92 1.32
CA ALA A 231 5.06 26.34 0.05
C ALA A 231 6.24 25.69 -0.69
N THR A 232 5.93 24.66 -1.47
CA THR A 232 6.85 24.00 -2.39
C THR A 232 6.61 24.52 -3.80
N ILE A 233 7.70 24.89 -4.48
CA ILE A 233 7.71 25.46 -5.83
C ILE A 233 8.39 24.45 -6.76
N ASP A 234 7.62 23.92 -7.69
CA ASP A 234 8.09 22.96 -8.70
C ASP A 234 8.54 23.69 -9.97
N ILE A 235 9.75 23.41 -10.44
CA ILE A 235 10.29 23.93 -11.70
C ILE A 235 10.93 22.83 -12.55
N SER A 236 10.96 23.02 -13.87
CA SER A 236 11.76 22.21 -14.80
C SER A 236 12.83 23.06 -15.48
N ILE A 237 14.03 22.49 -15.61
CA ILE A 237 15.18 23.07 -16.32
C ILE A 237 15.63 22.13 -17.43
N THR A 238 15.85 22.66 -18.63
CA THR A 238 16.16 21.86 -19.82
C THR A 238 17.66 21.69 -20.08
N SER A 239 18.51 22.58 -19.57
CA SER A 239 19.95 22.58 -19.79
C SER A 239 20.71 23.13 -18.60
N SER A 240 21.79 22.45 -18.24
CA SER A 240 22.68 22.81 -17.13
C SER A 240 23.64 23.96 -17.44
N SER A 241 23.70 24.42 -18.70
CA SER A 241 24.62 25.48 -19.13
C SER A 241 24.09 26.90 -18.93
N ILE A 242 22.79 27.06 -18.64
CA ILE A 242 22.10 28.35 -18.59
C ILE A 242 21.97 28.82 -17.14
N ASN A 243 22.19 30.13 -16.91
CA ASN A 243 22.01 30.72 -15.58
C ASN A 243 20.53 30.82 -15.22
N THR A 244 20.19 30.36 -14.02
CA THR A 244 18.83 30.27 -13.49
C THR A 244 18.73 31.07 -12.20
N SER A 245 17.68 31.88 -12.05
CA SER A 245 17.39 32.55 -10.79
C SER A 245 15.91 32.43 -10.45
N LEU A 246 15.62 32.03 -9.21
CA LEU A 246 14.29 31.92 -8.65
C LEU A 246 14.17 32.86 -7.46
N TYR A 247 13.24 33.81 -7.52
CA TYR A 247 13.03 34.80 -6.47
C TYR A 247 11.54 35.12 -6.27
N ILE A 248 11.22 35.55 -5.07
CA ILE A 248 9.88 35.98 -4.67
C ILE A 248 9.84 37.50 -4.64
N VAL A 249 8.84 38.09 -5.27
CA VAL A 249 8.60 39.54 -5.24
C VAL A 249 7.23 39.88 -4.65
N ASP A 250 7.15 41.03 -3.99
CA ASP A 250 5.87 41.59 -3.56
C ASP A 250 5.15 42.29 -4.71
N ILE A 251 3.91 42.75 -4.47
CA ILE A 251 3.11 43.51 -5.45
C ILE A 251 3.75 44.83 -5.92
N ARG A 252 4.80 45.31 -5.23
CA ARG A 252 5.56 46.52 -5.58
C ARG A 252 6.81 46.18 -6.38
N GLY A 253 7.03 44.91 -6.72
CA GLY A 253 8.19 44.42 -7.46
C GLY A 253 9.46 44.34 -6.62
N ARG A 254 9.39 44.46 -5.29
CA ARG A 254 10.57 44.31 -4.43
C ARG A 254 10.86 42.84 -4.22
N ILE A 255 12.12 42.45 -4.37
CA ILE A 255 12.57 41.10 -4.04
C ILE A 255 12.44 40.91 -2.53
N VAL A 256 11.56 40.00 -2.15
CA VAL A 256 11.31 39.58 -0.77
C VAL A 256 12.33 38.51 -0.39
N GLU A 257 12.61 37.58 -1.30
CA GLU A 257 13.49 36.45 -1.04
C GLU A 257 14.10 35.91 -2.35
N ILE A 258 15.34 35.44 -2.29
CA ILE A 258 16.01 34.75 -3.39
C ILE A 258 16.13 33.29 -2.98
N LEU A 259 15.38 32.42 -3.65
CA LEU A 259 15.38 30.98 -3.37
C LEU A 259 16.54 30.27 -4.08
N PHE A 260 16.94 30.78 -5.24
CA PHE A 260 18.09 30.27 -5.98
C PHE A 260 18.66 31.32 -6.94
N ASN A 261 19.99 31.31 -7.11
CA ASN A 261 20.67 32.08 -8.15
C ASN A 261 21.97 31.38 -8.55
N GLY A 262 22.04 30.83 -9.76
CA GLY A 262 23.22 30.14 -10.27
C GLY A 262 22.91 29.18 -11.42
N LYS A 263 23.79 28.22 -11.65
CA LYS A 263 23.57 27.14 -12.62
C LYS A 263 22.90 25.95 -11.95
N LEU A 264 21.79 25.49 -12.50
CA LEU A 264 21.04 24.33 -12.02
C LEU A 264 21.18 23.19 -13.03
N SER A 265 21.27 21.94 -12.59
CA SER A 265 21.31 20.80 -13.53
C SER A 265 20.01 20.70 -14.33
N ALA A 266 20.06 20.11 -15.53
CA ALA A 266 18.84 19.79 -16.26
C ALA A 266 18.02 18.76 -15.47
N GLY A 267 16.71 18.96 -15.37
CA GLY A 267 15.81 18.12 -14.57
C GLY A 267 14.68 18.90 -13.90
N HIS A 268 13.89 18.18 -13.10
CA HIS A 268 12.88 18.76 -12.22
C HIS A 268 13.49 19.11 -10.86
N HIS A 269 13.11 20.25 -10.31
CA HIS A 269 13.63 20.77 -9.05
C HIS A 269 12.50 21.30 -8.18
N LEU A 270 12.57 21.00 -6.89
CA LEU A 270 11.65 21.50 -5.89
C LEU A 270 12.37 22.51 -5.00
N PHE A 271 11.82 23.72 -4.91
CA PHE A 271 12.30 24.76 -4.01
C PHE A 271 11.29 24.98 -2.88
N TYR A 272 11.79 25.03 -1.66
CA TYR A 272 10.98 25.29 -0.49
C TYR A 272 11.04 26.76 -0.13
N TRP A 273 9.88 27.40 -0.01
CA TRP A 273 9.76 28.77 0.47
C TRP A 273 9.20 28.79 1.89
N ASN A 274 10.02 29.23 2.85
CA ASN A 274 9.62 29.46 4.24
C ASN A 274 9.27 30.92 4.47
N SER A 275 7.98 31.19 4.72
CA SER A 275 7.45 32.55 4.85
C SER A 275 7.25 33.01 6.30
N ASN A 276 7.93 32.38 7.27
CA ASN A 276 7.74 32.68 8.69
C ASN A 276 7.91 34.18 9.03
N GLN A 277 8.82 34.87 8.32
CA GLN A 277 9.09 36.30 8.51
C GLN A 277 8.36 37.22 7.51
N THR A 278 7.54 36.65 6.62
CA THR A 278 6.82 37.38 5.56
C THR A 278 5.36 37.58 5.95
N PRO A 279 4.77 38.78 5.79
CA PRO A 279 3.36 39.03 6.13
C PRO A 279 2.40 38.36 5.14
N SER A 280 1.17 38.08 5.56
CA SER A 280 0.12 37.55 4.66
C SER A 280 -0.17 38.51 3.50
N GLY A 281 -0.37 37.96 2.31
CA GLY A 281 -0.55 38.78 1.10
C GLY A 281 -0.35 38.02 -0.20
N VAL A 282 -0.38 38.78 -1.30
CA VAL A 282 -0.12 38.27 -2.65
C VAL A 282 1.34 38.53 -3.00
N TYR A 283 2.01 37.49 -3.48
CA TYR A 283 3.39 37.53 -3.95
C TYR A 283 3.46 36.92 -5.35
N PHE A 284 4.60 37.14 -6.02
CA PHE A 284 4.89 36.53 -7.30
C PHE A 284 6.22 35.80 -7.23
N THR A 285 6.19 34.54 -7.65
CA THR A 285 7.38 33.73 -7.88
C THR A 285 7.85 33.97 -9.29
N VAL A 286 9.11 34.38 -9.45
CA VAL A 286 9.71 34.70 -10.74
C VAL A 286 10.88 33.77 -11.00
N LEU A 287 10.79 33.00 -12.09
CA LEU A 287 11.83 32.11 -12.59
C LEU A 287 12.46 32.76 -13.83
N ASN A 288 13.73 33.14 -13.75
CA ASN A 288 14.51 33.50 -14.93
C ASN A 288 15.39 32.32 -15.35
N TYR A 289 15.40 32.02 -16.64
CA TYR A 289 16.22 31.01 -17.28
C TYR A 289 16.83 31.59 -18.55
N GLY A 290 18.07 32.07 -18.47
CA GLY A 290 18.72 32.80 -19.56
C GLY A 290 17.97 34.09 -19.91
N ASN A 291 17.41 34.16 -21.12
CA ASN A 291 16.61 35.30 -21.60
C ASN A 291 15.10 35.11 -21.40
N SER A 292 14.68 33.98 -20.84
CA SER A 292 13.27 33.67 -20.62
C SER A 292 12.89 33.88 -19.16
N THR A 293 11.68 34.39 -18.93
CA THR A 293 11.15 34.62 -17.58
C THR A 293 9.73 34.08 -17.49
N GLU A 294 9.46 33.28 -16.46
CA GLU A 294 8.11 32.88 -16.06
C GLU A 294 7.75 33.44 -14.70
N THR A 295 6.46 33.71 -14.49
CA THR A 295 5.96 34.29 -13.25
C THR A 295 4.65 33.65 -12.84
N LYS A 296 4.54 33.23 -11.57
CA LYS A 296 3.29 32.73 -10.99
C LYS A 296 2.92 33.48 -9.72
N LYS A 297 1.63 33.75 -9.59
CA LYS A 297 1.03 34.35 -8.39
C LYS A 297 0.93 33.31 -7.28
N VAL A 298 1.32 33.69 -6.07
CA VAL A 298 1.18 32.87 -4.86
C VAL A 298 0.52 33.69 -3.75
N MET A 299 -0.36 33.05 -2.99
CA MET A 299 -1.10 33.67 -1.88
C MET A 299 -0.65 33.08 -0.55
N LEU A 300 -0.10 33.93 0.31
CA LEU A 300 0.26 33.59 1.68
C LEU A 300 -0.87 33.99 2.63
N VAL A 301 -1.37 33.03 3.40
CA VAL A 301 -2.42 33.19 4.42
C VAL A 301 -1.88 32.65 5.75
N LYS A 302 -1.92 33.47 6.79
CA LYS A 302 -1.58 33.11 8.17
C LYS A 302 -2.81 33.28 9.03
#